data_AF-A0A059LFT9-F1
#
_entry.id   AF-A0A059LFT9-F1
#
_cell.length_a   1.000
_cell.length_b   1.000
_cell.length_c   1.000
_cell.angle_alpha   90.00
_cell.angle_beta   90.00
_cell.angle_gamma   90.00
#
_symmetry.space_group_name_H-M   'P 1'
#
loop_
_entity.id
_entity.type
_entity.pdbx_description
1 polymer ?
#
loop_
_entity_poly.entity_id
_entity_poly.type
_entity_poly.pdbx_seq_one_letter_code
_entity_poly.pdbx_strand_id
1 'polypeptide(L)'
;LGAAEAPAAEDYLCVRADLAAPARTYDTPVWAFEPRAAQGERGAAAVEGLSHHPETWRVSIWPVDSKVGGFLAMRAFARPPADMPVAIRLVDAAPGSS
;
A
#
# COMPACT_ATOMS: atom_id res chain seq x y z
N LEU A 1 -19.18 7.71 13.44
CA LEU A 1 -17.84 7.43 12.89
C LEU A 1 -17.21 8.78 12.61
N GLY A 2 -16.06 9.07 13.21
CA GLY A 2 -15.33 10.31 12.92
C GLY A 2 -14.92 10.36 11.45
N ALA A 3 -14.77 11.56 10.89
CA ALA A 3 -14.19 11.71 9.56
C ALA A 3 -12.75 11.15 9.59
N ALA A 4 -12.33 10.48 8.52
CA ALA A 4 -10.94 10.11 8.36
C ALA A 4 -10.11 11.40 8.28
N GLU A 5 -9.13 11.52 9.16
CA GLU A 5 -8.18 12.64 9.15
C GLU A 5 -6.99 12.23 8.31
N ALA A 6 -6.68 13.03 7.28
CA ALA A 6 -5.47 12.84 6.51
C ALA A 6 -4.27 13.32 7.34
N PRO A 7 -3.12 12.62 7.28
CA PRO A 7 -1.90 13.12 7.91
C PRO A 7 -1.53 14.50 7.35
N ALA A 8 -0.96 15.36 8.21
CA ALA A 8 -0.50 16.68 7.81
C ALA A 8 0.66 16.56 6.80
N ALA A 9 0.62 17.34 5.72
CA ALA A 9 1.58 17.18 4.63
C ALA A 9 3.00 17.58 5.03
N GLU A 10 3.13 18.51 5.99
CA GLU A 10 4.40 18.96 6.54
C GLU A 10 5.17 17.87 7.31
N ASP A 11 4.50 16.81 7.76
CA ASP A 11 5.12 15.70 8.49
C ASP A 11 5.82 14.70 7.54
N TYR A 12 5.62 14.83 6.22
CA TYR A 12 6.07 13.85 5.24
C TYR A 12 6.81 14.52 4.08
N LEU A 13 7.93 13.90 3.67
CA LEU A 13 8.68 14.29 2.49
C LEU A 13 8.72 13.15 1.49
N CYS A 14 8.51 13.48 0.21
CA CYS A 14 8.75 12.55 -0.88
C CYS A 14 10.22 12.57 -1.27
N VAL A 15 10.82 11.40 -1.45
CA VAL A 15 12.19 11.27 -1.90
C VAL A 15 12.23 11.26 -3.42
N ARG A 16 13.24 11.91 -4.00
CA ARG A 16 13.47 11.83 -5.44
C ARG A 16 13.75 10.40 -5.87
N ALA A 17 13.17 10.02 -7.00
CA ALA A 17 13.27 8.68 -7.56
C ALA A 17 14.74 8.20 -7.74
N ASP A 18 15.65 9.07 -8.16
CA ASP A 18 17.05 8.73 -8.40
C ASP A 18 17.87 8.49 -7.12
N LEU A 19 17.36 8.90 -5.96
CA LEU A 19 18.01 8.72 -4.65
C LEU A 19 17.51 7.49 -3.88
N ALA A 20 16.66 6.66 -4.50
CA ALA A 20 15.98 5.60 -3.80
C ALA A 20 15.99 4.29 -4.61
N ALA A 21 16.04 3.14 -3.94
CA ALA A 21 15.99 1.84 -4.62
C ALA A 21 14.55 1.33 -4.76
N PRO A 22 14.23 0.53 -5.80
CA PRO A 22 12.95 -0.18 -5.87
C PRO A 22 12.76 -1.05 -4.62
N ALA A 23 11.60 -0.90 -3.99
CA ALA A 23 11.31 -1.61 -2.76
C ALA A 23 10.75 -3.01 -3.05
N ARG A 24 11.09 -4.01 -2.22
CA ARG A 24 10.59 -5.38 -2.37
C ARG A 24 9.48 -5.67 -1.36
N THR A 25 8.38 -6.23 -1.84
CA THR A 25 7.23 -6.64 -1.02
C THR A 25 7.34 -8.11 -0.65
N TYR A 26 7.03 -8.45 0.60
CA TYR A 26 6.99 -9.85 1.06
C TYR A 26 5.80 -10.63 0.47
N ASP A 27 5.80 -11.93 0.69
CA ASP A 27 4.82 -12.85 0.10
C ASP A 27 3.44 -12.81 0.80
N THR A 28 3.34 -12.20 1.99
CA THR A 28 2.11 -12.19 2.79
C THR A 28 1.81 -10.78 3.32
N PRO A 29 0.54 -10.31 3.26
CA PRO A 29 0.15 -9.04 3.87
C PRO A 29 0.17 -9.16 5.39
N VAL A 30 0.54 -8.08 6.08
CA VAL A 30 0.46 -7.99 7.55
C VAL A 30 -0.96 -7.68 8.03
N TRP A 31 -1.80 -7.15 7.15
CA TRP A 31 -3.18 -6.82 7.45
C TRP A 31 -4.04 -6.79 6.18
N ALA A 32 -5.31 -7.14 6.30
CA ALA A 32 -6.28 -7.02 5.22
C ALA A 32 -7.67 -6.69 5.78
N PHE A 33 -8.46 -5.95 5.01
CA PHE A 33 -9.82 -5.57 5.33
C PHE A 33 -10.75 -5.80 4.13
N GLU A 34 -11.81 -6.55 4.39
CA GLU A 34 -12.94 -6.75 3.47
C GLU A 34 -14.19 -6.12 4.10
N PRO A 35 -14.72 -5.02 3.55
CA PRO A 35 -15.98 -4.48 4.03
C PRO A 35 -17.13 -5.43 3.67
N ARG A 36 -18.16 -5.49 4.52
CA ARG A 36 -19.32 -6.37 4.33
C ARG A 36 -20.02 -6.16 2.98
N ALA A 37 -20.07 -4.92 2.50
CA ALA A 37 -20.64 -4.60 1.19
C ALA A 37 -19.88 -5.30 0.05
N ALA A 38 -18.55 -5.42 0.14
CA ALA A 38 -17.72 -6.11 -0.85
C ALA A 38 -17.80 -7.64 -0.77
N GLN A 39 -18.37 -8.22 0.29
CA GLN A 39 -18.57 -9.67 0.42
C GLN A 39 -19.74 -10.15 -0.44
N GLY A 40 -20.78 -9.32 -0.60
CA GLY A 40 -21.96 -9.63 -1.42
C GLY A 40 -21.70 -9.59 -2.93
N GLU A 41 -20.66 -8.88 -3.37
CA GLU A 41 -20.29 -8.77 -4.79
C GLU A 41 -19.54 -9.99 -5.33
N ARG A 42 -19.22 -11.01 -4.51
CA ARG A 42 -18.50 -12.23 -4.95
C ARG A 42 -19.22 -13.05 -6.02
N GLY A 43 -20.49 -12.77 -6.34
CA GLY A 43 -21.30 -13.53 -7.31
C GLY A 43 -21.56 -12.84 -8.66
N ALA A 44 -21.38 -11.51 -8.74
CA ALA A 44 -21.48 -10.79 -10.01
C ALA A 44 -20.06 -10.54 -10.50
N ALA A 45 -19.76 -10.90 -11.75
CA ALA A 45 -18.47 -10.64 -12.38
C ALA A 45 -17.96 -9.26 -11.95
N ALA A 46 -16.76 -9.21 -11.36
CA ALA A 46 -16.08 -7.98 -11.02
C ALA A 46 -15.68 -7.30 -12.34
N VAL A 47 -16.67 -6.70 -13.00
CA VAL A 47 -16.52 -5.93 -14.22
C VAL A 47 -15.80 -4.66 -13.81
N GLU A 48 -14.53 -4.59 -14.23
CA GLU A 48 -13.76 -3.40 -14.59
C GLU A 48 -14.44 -2.07 -14.26
N GLY A 49 -14.46 -1.74 -12.99
CA GLY A 49 -15.01 -0.52 -12.47
C GLY A 49 -14.56 -0.44 -11.04
N LEU A 50 -13.43 0.22 -10.80
CA LEU A 50 -12.98 0.57 -9.46
C LEU A 50 -14.05 1.47 -8.83
N SER A 51 -15.08 0.87 -8.25
CA SER A 51 -16.21 1.56 -7.63
C SER A 51 -15.68 2.69 -6.75
N HIS A 52 -15.98 3.95 -7.05
CA HIS A 52 -15.43 5.09 -6.31
C HIS A 52 -15.96 5.18 -4.87
N HIS A 53 -16.81 4.24 -4.48
CA HIS A 53 -17.44 4.02 -3.18
C HIS A 53 -16.47 3.35 -2.19
N PRO A 54 -15.87 4.10 -1.23
CA PRO A 54 -14.88 3.56 -0.29
C PRO A 54 -15.39 2.38 0.54
N GLU A 55 -16.71 2.31 0.78
CA GLU A 55 -17.39 1.22 1.48
C GLU A 55 -17.29 -0.15 0.79
N THR A 56 -16.88 -0.18 -0.48
CA THR A 56 -16.66 -1.42 -1.25
C THR A 56 -15.18 -1.78 -1.37
N TRP A 57 -14.26 -0.95 -0.83
CA TRP A 57 -12.84 -1.14 -1.08
C TRP A 57 -12.28 -2.27 -0.23
N ARG A 58 -11.81 -3.32 -0.91
CA ARG A 58 -10.90 -4.31 -0.33
C ARG A 58 -9.52 -3.68 -0.20
N VAL A 59 -8.94 -3.73 0.99
CA VAL A 59 -7.62 -3.15 1.26
C VAL A 59 -6.70 -4.18 1.90
N SER A 60 -5.45 -4.26 1.47
CA SER A 60 -4.40 -5.02 2.14
C SER A 60 -3.15 -4.18 2.36
N ILE A 61 -2.44 -4.43 3.46
CA ILE A 61 -1.18 -3.77 3.82
C ILE A 61 -0.05 -4.79 3.72
N TRP A 62 0.93 -4.47 2.88
CA TRP A 62 2.07 -5.33 2.58
C TRP A 62 3.34 -4.71 3.18
N PRO A 63 4.13 -5.46 3.95
CA PRO A 63 5.40 -4.97 4.41
C PRO A 63 6.35 -4.82 3.22
N VAL A 64 7.14 -3.76 3.27
CA VAL A 64 8.10 -3.36 2.26
C VAL A 64 9.44 -3.19 2.94
N ASP A 65 10.36 -4.11 2.66
CA ASP A 65 11.70 -4.21 3.27
C ASP A 65 11.72 -4.21 4.82
N SER A 66 12.18 -5.32 5.41
CA SER A 66 12.26 -5.50 6.86
C SER A 66 13.14 -4.50 7.60
N LYS A 67 14.09 -3.81 6.92
CA LYS A 67 15.06 -2.97 7.61
C LYS A 67 14.53 -1.59 8.00
N VAL A 68 13.59 -1.05 7.22
CA VAL A 68 13.09 0.32 7.38
C VAL A 68 11.68 0.36 7.97
N GLY A 69 10.96 -0.77 7.96
CA GLY A 69 9.60 -0.87 8.51
C GLY A 69 8.54 -0.19 7.63
N GLY A 70 8.76 -0.13 6.31
CA GLY A 70 7.82 0.44 5.36
C GLY A 70 6.64 -0.47 5.06
N PHE A 71 5.52 0.12 4.63
CA PHE A 71 4.32 -0.62 4.22
C PHE A 71 3.70 -0.02 2.96
N LEU A 72 3.08 -0.88 2.15
CA LEU A 72 2.33 -0.51 0.96
C LEU A 72 0.87 -0.94 1.10
N ALA A 73 -0.05 0.00 0.95
CA ALA A 73 -1.48 -0.28 0.90
C ALA A 73 -1.93 -0.56 -0.54
N MET A 74 -2.64 -1.67 -0.74
CA MET A 74 -3.21 -2.08 -2.02
C MET A 74 -4.73 -2.10 -1.93
N ARG A 75 -5.41 -1.61 -2.97
CA ARG A 75 -6.87 -1.67 -3.11
C ARG A 75 -7.34 -3.03 -3.69
N ALA A 76 -6.76 -4.11 -3.19
CA ALA A 76 -7.07 -5.49 -3.52
C ALA A 76 -6.45 -6.41 -2.46
N PHE A 77 -6.74 -7.72 -2.52
CA PHE A 77 -5.98 -8.74 -1.77
C PHE A 77 -4.86 -9.38 -2.60
N ALA A 78 -4.69 -8.95 -3.84
CA ALA A 78 -3.59 -9.39 -4.68
C ALA A 78 -2.27 -8.76 -4.20
N ARG A 79 -1.20 -9.55 -4.28
CA ARG A 79 0.17 -9.08 -4.02
C ARG A 79 0.51 -7.90 -4.95
N PRO A 80 1.18 -6.86 -4.46
CA PRO A 80 1.78 -5.84 -5.30
C PRO A 80 2.63 -6.47 -6.42
N PRO A 81 2.48 -6.05 -7.69
CA PRO A 81 3.34 -6.50 -8.77
C PRO A 81 4.82 -6.21 -8.46
N ALA A 82 5.71 -7.13 -8.80
CA ALA A 82 7.15 -6.97 -8.55
C ALA A 82 7.77 -5.82 -9.36
N ASP A 83 7.15 -5.49 -10.50
CA ASP A 83 7.51 -4.45 -11.44
C ASP A 83 6.64 -3.20 -11.33
N MET A 84 5.77 -3.12 -10.31
CA MET A 84 4.97 -1.93 -10.09
C MET A 84 5.94 -0.74 -9.98
N PRO A 85 5.71 0.36 -10.72
CA PRO A 85 6.49 1.59 -10.55
C PRO A 85 6.11 2.19 -9.19
N VAL A 86 6.65 1.63 -8.11
CA VAL A 86 6.15 1.86 -6.76
C VAL A 86 6.46 3.30 -6.37
N ALA A 87 5.42 4.03 -5.96
CA ALA A 87 5.53 5.32 -5.29
C ALA A 87 6.35 5.26 -3.98
N ILE A 88 6.64 4.05 -3.49
CA ILE A 88 7.43 3.78 -2.30
C ILE A 88 8.77 3.21 -2.73
N ARG A 89 9.82 3.99 -2.49
CA ARG A 89 11.21 3.61 -2.73
C ARG A 89 11.98 3.73 -1.42
N LEU A 90 13.03 2.95 -1.29
CA LEU A 90 13.83 2.89 -0.07
C LEU A 90 14.99 3.86 -0.17
N VAL A 91 15.22 4.62 0.89
CA VAL A 91 16.46 5.38 1.06
C VAL A 91 17.45 4.47 1.75
N ASP A 92 18.60 4.23 1.12
CA ASP A 92 19.68 3.49 1.78
C ASP A 92 20.12 4.25 3.02
N ALA A 93 20.25 3.54 4.14
CA ALA A 93 20.94 4.08 5.30
C ALA A 93 22.37 4.44 4.88
N ALA A 94 22.78 5.69 5.12
CA ALA A 94 24.12 6.14 4.76
C ALA A 94 25.18 5.16 5.29
N PRO A 95 26.18 4.77 4.50
CA PRO A 95 27.28 3.95 5.00
C PRO A 95 28.13 4.81 5.95
N GLY A 96 27.79 4.83 7.24
CA GLY A 96 28.54 5.63 8.20
C GLY A 96 27.80 5.94 9.51
N SER A 97 27.52 4.91 10.30
CA SER A 97 27.36 5.07 11.76
C SER A 97 27.63 3.72 12.43
N SER A 98 28.92 3.41 12.59
CA SER A 98 29.43 2.45 13.57
C SER A 98 30.08 3.22 14.72
#